data_AF-A0A8S1BNX8-F1
#
_entry.id   AF-A0A8S1BNX8-F1
#
_cell.length_a   1.000
_cell.length_b   1.000
_cell.length_c   1.000
_cell.angle_alpha   90.00
_cell.angle_beta   90.00
_cell.angle_gamma   90.00
#
_symmetry.space_group_name_H-M   'P 1'
#
loop_
_entity.id
_entity.type
_entity.pdbx_description
1 polymer ?
#
loop_
_entity_poly.entity_id
_entity_poly.type
_entity_poly.pdbx_seq_one_letter_code
_entity_poly.pdbx_strand_id
1 'polypeptide(L)'
;MSYLQNTKQLFVFSLQMEAFGFTQAERNAANTVFNGSVFYTVYKDADFLRIDANIENLLTRGYEVRQKMKTIPVGDSLVIQGMKLERNTPLIIKRGGRGVTVEDFEFTYNRLQGLVAAFAYENRHRFPVLEASEPKSLGLVWDNENEEKCKLYLSAISGTDSMIDQFSFFPFICGLRKFQLKKIPLELVVGMGYVKNNEGLTMARLLNKNLVMAKRIWLMFPGSSLREMETLVNTTPHIKKLFQV
;
A
#
# COMPACT_ATOMS: atom_id res chain seq x y z
N MET A 1 46.63 19.08 11.55
CA MET A 1 45.38 19.24 10.78
C MET A 1 45.25 18.06 9.85
N SER A 2 44.57 16.99 10.27
CA SER A 2 44.37 15.77 9.46
C SER A 2 42.95 15.74 8.91
N TYR A 3 42.82 15.78 7.59
CA TYR A 3 41.57 15.54 6.88
C TYR A 3 41.24 14.03 6.94
N LEU A 4 40.29 13.65 7.79
CA LEU A 4 39.63 12.35 7.71
C LEU A 4 38.49 12.46 6.69
N GLN A 5 38.76 12.01 5.47
CA GLN A 5 37.74 11.71 4.48
C GLN A 5 36.92 10.52 4.97
N ASN A 6 35.69 10.80 5.39
CA ASN A 6 34.71 9.80 5.78
C ASN A 6 34.00 9.29 4.51
N THR A 7 34.61 8.34 3.82
CA THR A 7 34.00 7.64 2.68
C THR A 7 32.86 6.78 3.17
N LYS A 8 31.62 7.26 2.99
CA LYS A 8 30.42 6.42 2.98
C LYS A 8 30.60 5.34 1.90
N GLN A 9 30.88 4.12 2.32
CA GLN A 9 30.76 2.93 1.48
C GLN A 9 29.28 2.80 1.06
N LEU A 10 28.99 3.26 -0.15
CA LEU A 10 27.77 2.93 -0.87
C LEU A 10 27.84 1.42 -1.17
N PHE A 11 27.11 0.62 -0.39
CA PHE A 11 26.80 -0.75 -0.78
C PHE A 11 25.93 -0.70 -2.04
N VAL A 12 26.57 -0.89 -3.19
CA VAL A 12 25.89 -1.07 -4.47
C VAL A 12 25.33 -2.50 -4.50
N PHE A 13 24.11 -2.69 -4.03
CA PHE A 13 23.37 -3.94 -4.23
C PHE A 13 22.84 -3.98 -5.67
N SER A 14 23.47 -4.80 -6.52
CA SER A 14 22.94 -5.12 -7.85
C SER A 14 21.75 -6.07 -7.72
N LEU A 15 20.56 -5.64 -8.17
CA LEU A 15 19.41 -6.53 -8.34
C LEU A 15 19.60 -7.42 -9.57
N GLN A 16 20.04 -8.67 -9.38
CA GLN A 16 19.88 -9.72 -10.40
C GLN A 16 18.53 -10.41 -10.17
N MET A 17 17.73 -10.59 -11.23
CA MET A 17 16.32 -10.96 -11.10
C MET A 17 15.90 -11.91 -12.23
N GLU A 18 15.52 -13.13 -11.88
CA GLU A 18 15.10 -14.18 -12.80
C GLU A 18 13.56 -14.31 -12.83
N ALA A 19 13.00 -14.63 -14.00
CA ALA A 19 11.57 -14.87 -14.20
C ALA A 19 11.33 -16.37 -14.39
N PHE A 20 10.35 -16.93 -13.67
CA PHE A 20 9.93 -18.33 -13.80
C PHE A 20 8.44 -18.40 -14.14
N GLY A 21 8.08 -19.26 -15.10
CA GLY A 21 6.69 -19.54 -15.49
C GLY A 21 6.19 -20.83 -14.85
N PHE A 22 4.92 -20.85 -14.41
CA PHE A 22 4.24 -22.05 -13.91
C PHE A 22 3.01 -22.36 -14.78
N THR A 23 2.85 -23.63 -15.19
CA THR A 23 1.71 -24.09 -15.99
C THR A 23 0.44 -24.23 -15.15
N GLN A 24 -0.67 -23.70 -15.68
CA GLN A 24 -2.00 -23.72 -15.07
C GLN A 24 -2.55 -25.13 -14.87
N ALA A 25 -2.73 -25.53 -13.60
CA ALA A 25 -3.63 -26.61 -13.23
C ALA A 25 -4.69 -26.06 -12.25
N GLU A 26 -5.94 -26.40 -12.56
CA GLU A 26 -7.12 -26.44 -11.66
C GLU A 26 -7.83 -25.11 -11.35
N ARG A 27 -8.71 -24.74 -12.29
CA ARG A 27 -9.85 -23.86 -12.07
C ARG A 27 -10.92 -24.62 -11.29
N ASN A 28 -11.03 -24.39 -9.98
CA ASN A 28 -12.25 -24.59 -9.18
C ASN A 28 -12.11 -23.95 -7.77
N ALA A 29 -11.47 -22.78 -7.65
CA ALA A 29 -11.50 -22.03 -6.41
C ALA A 29 -12.84 -21.29 -6.31
N ALA A 30 -13.61 -21.59 -5.26
CA ALA A 30 -14.74 -20.79 -4.83
C ALA A 30 -14.34 -19.30 -4.80
N ASN A 31 -15.23 -18.39 -5.17
CA ASN A 31 -15.00 -16.94 -5.16
C ASN A 31 -14.79 -16.43 -3.72
N THR A 32 -13.63 -16.72 -3.12
CA THR A 32 -13.21 -16.10 -1.88
C THR A 32 -12.81 -14.66 -2.19
N VAL A 33 -13.42 -13.73 -1.46
CA VAL A 33 -13.05 -12.32 -1.54
C VAL A 33 -11.83 -12.14 -0.64
N PHE A 34 -10.72 -11.71 -1.23
CA PHE A 34 -9.48 -11.45 -0.51
C PHE A 34 -9.72 -10.60 0.74
N ASN A 35 -9.25 -11.07 1.90
CA ASN A 35 -9.33 -10.36 3.17
C ASN A 35 -7.93 -9.94 3.64
N GLY A 36 -7.64 -8.64 3.61
CA GLY A 36 -6.32 -8.12 3.98
C GLY A 36 -5.98 -8.32 5.45
N SER A 37 -6.94 -8.26 6.36
CA SER A 37 -6.71 -8.47 7.81
C SER A 37 -6.31 -9.93 8.11
N VAL A 38 -6.95 -10.88 7.44
CA VAL A 38 -6.55 -12.30 7.51
C VAL A 38 -5.16 -12.49 6.91
N PHE A 39 -4.91 -11.90 5.73
CA PHE A 39 -3.59 -11.94 5.08
C PHE A 39 -2.49 -11.36 5.97
N TYR A 40 -2.76 -10.24 6.63
CA TYR A 40 -1.86 -9.63 7.60
C TYR A 40 -1.57 -10.57 8.76
N THR A 41 -2.61 -11.16 9.35
CA THR A 41 -2.47 -12.08 10.49
C THR A 41 -1.61 -13.29 10.14
N VAL A 42 -1.72 -13.82 8.92
CA VAL A 42 -0.90 -14.95 8.45
C VAL A 42 0.56 -14.55 8.25
N TYR A 43 0.83 -13.35 7.71
CA TYR A 43 2.17 -12.98 7.27
C TYR A 43 2.92 -11.99 8.16
N LYS A 44 2.31 -11.44 9.22
CA LYS A 44 2.95 -10.45 10.11
C LYS A 44 4.23 -10.95 10.77
N ASP A 45 4.39 -12.27 10.91
CA ASP A 45 5.56 -12.91 11.52
C ASP A 45 6.59 -13.42 10.50
N ALA A 46 6.38 -13.13 9.20
CA ALA A 46 7.27 -13.57 8.12
C ALA A 46 8.71 -13.06 8.29
N ASP A 47 9.69 -13.89 7.94
CA ASP A 47 11.11 -13.62 8.20
C ASP A 47 11.59 -12.32 7.55
N PHE A 48 11.13 -12.00 6.33
CA PHE A 48 11.54 -10.76 5.68
C PHE A 48 11.09 -9.49 6.40
N LEU A 49 10.00 -9.54 7.20
CA LEU A 49 9.51 -8.39 7.96
C LEU A 49 10.32 -8.11 9.23
N ARG A 50 11.11 -9.10 9.68
CA ARG A 50 11.99 -8.97 10.85
C ARG A 50 13.24 -8.15 10.57
N ILE A 51 13.56 -7.93 9.29
CA ILE A 51 14.73 -7.17 8.85
C ILE A 51 14.25 -5.78 8.44
N ASP A 52 14.54 -4.76 9.24
CA ASP A 52 14.05 -3.39 9.02
C ASP A 52 14.43 -2.85 7.63
N ALA A 53 15.65 -3.15 7.16
CA ALA A 53 16.12 -2.78 5.82
C ALA A 53 15.24 -3.36 4.69
N ASN A 54 14.59 -4.51 4.87
CA ASN A 54 13.67 -5.05 3.86
C ASN A 54 12.40 -4.19 3.76
N ILE A 55 11.86 -3.78 4.92
CA ILE A 55 10.68 -2.90 5.01
C ILE A 55 10.98 -1.57 4.31
N GLU A 56 12.08 -0.92 4.70
CA GLU A 56 12.51 0.36 4.14
C GLU A 56 12.73 0.28 2.64
N ASN A 57 13.41 -0.78 2.16
CA ASN A 57 13.64 -0.98 0.74
C ASN A 57 12.34 -1.18 -0.05
N LEU A 58 11.42 -2.01 0.46
CA LEU A 58 10.14 -2.27 -0.21
C LEU A 58 9.28 -1.00 -0.31
N LEU A 59 9.28 -0.15 0.72
CA LEU A 59 8.52 1.09 0.75
C LEU A 59 9.16 2.21 -0.08
N THR A 60 10.47 2.36 0.02
CA THR A 60 11.23 3.40 -0.72
C THR A 60 11.21 3.11 -2.23
N ARG A 61 11.36 1.84 -2.61
CA ARG A 61 11.48 1.39 -4.00
C ARG A 61 10.19 0.83 -4.58
N GLY A 62 9.05 1.04 -3.91
CA GLY A 62 7.75 0.50 -4.34
C GLY A 62 7.43 0.84 -5.80
N TYR A 63 7.68 2.08 -6.23
CA TYR A 63 7.50 2.49 -7.63
C TYR A 63 8.34 1.66 -8.61
N GLU A 64 9.62 1.41 -8.32
CA GLU A 64 10.52 0.62 -9.17
C GLU A 64 10.03 -0.82 -9.29
N VAL A 65 9.67 -1.44 -8.16
CA VAL A 65 9.10 -2.79 -8.11
C VAL A 65 7.82 -2.83 -8.96
N ARG A 66 6.95 -1.82 -8.85
CA ARG A 66 5.72 -1.73 -9.64
C ARG A 66 5.99 -1.65 -11.14
N GLN A 67 6.95 -0.82 -11.57
CA GLN A 67 7.29 -0.74 -13.00
C GLN A 67 7.84 -2.07 -13.50
N LYS A 68 8.67 -2.74 -12.70
CA LYS A 68 9.19 -4.05 -13.06
C LYS A 68 8.09 -5.12 -13.16
N MET A 69 7.13 -5.11 -12.24
CA MET A 69 5.96 -6.01 -12.35
C MET A 69 5.19 -5.80 -13.66
N LYS A 70 5.22 -4.60 -14.26
CA LYS A 70 4.61 -4.35 -15.58
C LYS A 70 5.40 -4.93 -16.76
N THR A 71 6.63 -5.38 -16.59
CA THR A 71 7.42 -6.02 -17.65
C THR A 71 7.29 -7.55 -17.65
N ILE A 72 6.79 -8.14 -16.57
CA ILE A 72 6.66 -9.60 -16.38
C ILE A 72 5.35 -10.09 -17.02
N PRO A 73 5.25 -11.21 -17.74
CA PRO A 73 3.96 -11.66 -18.28
C PRO A 73 2.86 -11.83 -17.21
N VAL A 74 1.60 -11.62 -17.58
CA VAL A 74 0.46 -11.85 -16.68
C VAL A 74 0.38 -13.35 -16.35
N GLY A 75 0.28 -13.70 -15.07
CA GLY A 75 0.33 -15.08 -14.58
C GLY A 75 1.70 -15.49 -14.04
N ASP A 76 2.76 -14.85 -14.52
CA ASP A 76 4.12 -15.13 -14.06
C ASP A 76 4.41 -14.46 -12.71
N SER A 77 5.51 -14.87 -12.11
CA SER A 77 5.91 -14.43 -10.78
C SER A 77 7.31 -13.82 -10.75
N LEU A 78 7.51 -12.92 -9.79
CA LEU A 78 8.77 -12.29 -9.47
C LEU A 78 9.28 -12.78 -8.12
N VAL A 79 10.47 -13.36 -8.09
CA VAL A 79 11.16 -13.64 -6.82
C VAL A 79 11.86 -12.38 -6.33
N ILE A 80 11.63 -12.00 -5.07
CA ILE A 80 12.36 -10.91 -4.41
C ILE A 80 13.60 -11.49 -3.73
N GLN A 81 14.76 -11.25 -4.34
CA GLN A 81 16.03 -11.78 -3.87
C GLN A 81 16.33 -11.35 -2.43
N GLY A 82 16.86 -12.30 -1.64
CA GLY A 82 17.24 -12.07 -0.26
C GLY A 82 16.07 -11.97 0.73
N MET A 83 14.81 -12.00 0.28
CA MET A 83 13.63 -11.94 1.13
C MET A 83 12.93 -13.30 1.17
N LYS A 84 12.59 -13.77 2.37
CA LYS A 84 11.96 -15.07 2.62
C LYS A 84 10.75 -14.94 3.52
N LEU A 85 9.74 -15.77 3.31
CA LEU A 85 8.56 -15.88 4.19
C LEU A 85 8.93 -16.62 5.48
N GLU A 86 9.66 -17.72 5.33
CA GLU A 86 10.17 -18.57 6.41
C GLU A 86 11.46 -19.25 5.93
N ARG A 87 12.05 -20.14 6.76
CA ARG A 87 13.26 -20.88 6.39
C ARG A 87 13.08 -21.59 5.05
N ASN A 88 13.86 -21.13 4.05
CA ASN A 88 13.94 -21.66 2.68
C ASN A 88 12.73 -21.41 1.77
N THR A 89 11.76 -20.61 2.20
CA THR A 89 10.63 -20.21 1.34
C THR A 89 10.84 -18.77 0.84
N PRO A 90 11.18 -18.55 -0.45
CA PRO A 90 11.41 -17.21 -0.98
C PRO A 90 10.13 -16.37 -1.03
N LEU A 91 10.28 -15.05 -0.96
CA LEU A 91 9.18 -14.12 -1.22
C LEU A 91 8.94 -14.03 -2.73
N ILE A 92 7.76 -14.45 -3.18
CA ILE A 92 7.36 -14.49 -4.59
C ILE A 92 6.14 -13.60 -4.80
N ILE A 93 6.21 -12.66 -5.74
CA ILE A 93 5.12 -11.77 -6.11
C ILE A 93 4.54 -12.19 -7.47
N LYS A 94 3.27 -12.58 -7.51
CA LYS A 94 2.55 -12.94 -8.73
C LYS A 94 2.02 -11.71 -9.45
N ARG A 95 2.16 -11.67 -10.78
CA ARG A 95 1.50 -10.68 -11.63
C ARG A 95 0.08 -11.15 -11.95
N GLY A 96 -0.90 -10.60 -11.23
CA GLY A 96 -2.31 -10.77 -11.56
C GLY A 96 -2.70 -10.12 -12.89
N GLY A 97 -3.87 -10.47 -13.39
CA GLY A 97 -4.46 -9.90 -14.60
C GLY A 97 -5.70 -10.65 -15.04
N ARG A 98 -6.30 -10.23 -16.16
CA ARG A 98 -7.52 -10.85 -16.69
C ARG A 98 -7.29 -12.35 -16.95
N GLY A 99 -8.10 -13.20 -16.35
CA GLY A 99 -8.03 -14.67 -16.52
C GLY A 99 -6.97 -15.37 -15.66
N VAL A 100 -6.28 -14.65 -14.78
CA VAL A 100 -5.36 -15.23 -13.79
C VAL A 100 -6.03 -15.23 -12.43
N THR A 101 -6.22 -16.42 -11.87
CA THR A 101 -6.61 -16.59 -10.47
C THR A 101 -5.42 -16.26 -9.58
N VAL A 102 -5.68 -15.45 -8.56
CA VAL A 102 -4.72 -15.14 -7.50
C VAL A 102 -5.33 -15.63 -6.19
N GLU A 103 -4.75 -16.68 -5.63
CA GLU A 103 -5.23 -17.33 -4.40
C GLU A 103 -5.10 -16.37 -3.20
N ASP A 104 -5.89 -16.55 -2.15
CA ASP A 104 -5.99 -15.59 -1.04
C ASP A 104 -4.66 -15.27 -0.37
N PHE A 105 -3.77 -16.26 -0.28
CA PHE A 105 -2.46 -16.13 0.36
C PHE A 105 -1.31 -15.87 -0.61
N GLU A 106 -1.59 -15.73 -1.91
CA GLU A 106 -0.56 -15.32 -2.88
C GLU A 106 -0.24 -13.83 -2.75
N PHE A 107 1.04 -13.48 -2.84
CA PHE A 107 1.46 -12.09 -2.89
C PHE A 107 1.23 -11.52 -4.28
N THR A 108 0.54 -10.40 -4.35
CA THR A 108 0.63 -9.46 -5.47
C THR A 108 1.37 -8.21 -4.99
N TYR A 109 1.77 -7.34 -5.93
CA TYR A 109 2.43 -6.08 -5.56
C TYR A 109 1.63 -5.29 -4.51
N ASN A 110 0.33 -5.12 -4.72
CA ASN A 110 -0.52 -4.37 -3.78
C ASN A 110 -0.65 -5.09 -2.44
N ARG A 111 -0.81 -6.43 -2.41
CA ARG A 111 -0.89 -7.19 -1.16
C ARG A 111 0.40 -7.09 -0.36
N LEU A 112 1.56 -7.18 -1.01
CA LEU A 112 2.86 -7.00 -0.36
C LEU A 112 3.02 -5.60 0.21
N GLN A 113 2.76 -4.56 -0.58
CA GLN A 113 2.89 -3.18 -0.14
C GLN A 113 1.92 -2.83 1.00
N GLY A 114 0.68 -3.32 0.94
CA GLY A 114 -0.29 -3.21 2.01
C GLY A 114 0.18 -3.89 3.30
N LEU A 115 0.71 -5.12 3.22
CA LEU A 115 1.28 -5.85 4.36
C LEU A 115 2.45 -5.09 4.99
N VAL A 116 3.40 -4.63 4.18
CA VAL A 116 4.60 -3.92 4.65
C VAL A 116 4.21 -2.59 5.31
N ALA A 117 3.26 -1.86 4.72
CA ALA A 117 2.75 -0.62 5.30
C ALA A 117 2.02 -0.85 6.62
N ALA A 118 1.15 -1.87 6.68
CA ALA A 118 0.47 -2.30 7.90
C ALA A 118 1.47 -2.65 9.02
N PHE A 119 2.47 -3.46 8.68
CA PHE A 119 3.51 -3.87 9.62
C PHE A 119 4.31 -2.67 10.14
N ALA A 120 4.73 -1.78 9.23
CA ALA A 120 5.44 -0.56 9.59
C ALA A 120 4.62 0.37 10.49
N TYR A 121 3.29 0.43 10.31
CA TYR A 121 2.41 1.23 11.17
C TYR A 121 2.31 0.63 12.58
N GLU A 122 2.02 -0.67 12.70
CA GLU A 122 1.95 -1.36 14.00
C GLU A 122 3.29 -1.26 14.76
N ASN A 123 4.39 -1.25 14.01
CA ASN A 123 5.75 -1.20 14.53
C ASN A 123 6.41 0.18 14.38
N ARG A 124 5.66 1.29 14.28
CA ARG A 124 6.19 2.62 13.90
C ARG A 124 7.41 3.08 14.71
N HIS A 125 7.50 2.71 15.98
CA HIS A 125 8.61 3.06 16.87
C HIS A 125 9.95 2.42 16.46
N ARG A 126 9.93 1.33 15.69
CA ARG A 126 11.13 0.70 15.11
C ARG A 126 11.71 1.50 13.94
N PHE A 127 10.91 2.38 13.34
CA PHE A 127 11.27 3.12 12.14
C PHE A 127 11.34 4.63 12.42
N PRO A 128 12.44 5.13 13.02
CA PRO A 128 12.57 6.55 13.32
C PRO A 128 12.64 7.42 12.07
N VAL A 129 13.18 6.88 10.96
CA VAL A 129 13.32 7.58 9.68
C VAL A 129 12.83 6.68 8.56
N LEU A 130 11.51 6.61 8.38
CA LEU A 130 10.92 5.84 7.30
C LEU A 130 10.70 6.69 6.05
N GLU A 131 11.07 6.15 4.90
CA GLU A 131 10.79 6.75 3.60
C GLU A 131 9.95 5.83 2.72
N ALA A 132 8.96 6.42 2.05
CA ALA A 132 8.13 5.74 1.07
C ALA A 132 7.89 6.64 -0.14
N SER A 133 7.91 6.08 -1.34
CA SER A 133 7.80 6.87 -2.58
C SER A 133 6.41 7.48 -2.79
N GLU A 134 5.34 6.75 -2.46
CA GLU A 134 3.97 7.22 -2.70
C GLU A 134 3.54 8.38 -1.79
N PRO A 135 3.78 8.34 -0.46
CA PRO A 135 3.43 9.45 0.43
C PRO A 135 4.23 10.72 0.13
N LYS A 136 5.53 10.57 -0.21
CA LYS A 136 6.37 11.69 -0.69
C LYS A 136 5.75 12.39 -1.91
N SER A 137 5.13 11.63 -2.82
CA SER A 137 4.45 12.20 -4.00
C SER A 137 3.22 13.04 -3.67
N LEU A 138 2.71 12.96 -2.43
CA LEU A 138 1.62 13.78 -1.88
C LEU A 138 2.13 14.89 -0.94
N GLY A 139 3.45 15.03 -0.77
CA GLY A 139 4.06 15.97 0.15
C GLY A 139 3.95 15.57 1.62
N LEU A 140 3.59 14.32 1.91
CA LEU A 140 3.54 13.81 3.28
C LEU A 140 4.95 13.47 3.78
N VAL A 141 5.19 13.71 5.07
CA VAL A 141 6.44 13.42 5.75
C VAL A 141 6.17 12.47 6.91
N TRP A 142 7.08 11.51 7.12
CA TRP A 142 7.00 10.57 8.23
C TRP A 142 7.29 11.29 9.55
N ASP A 143 6.49 11.01 10.56
CA ASP A 143 6.58 11.60 11.90
C ASP A 143 6.25 10.50 12.90
N ASN A 144 7.26 9.71 13.29
CA ASN A 144 7.12 8.50 14.13
C ASN A 144 6.49 8.78 15.51
N GLU A 145 6.58 10.02 15.99
CA GLU A 145 6.00 10.48 17.24
C GLU A 145 4.50 10.82 17.12
N ASN A 146 4.00 11.04 15.89
CA ASN A 146 2.61 11.37 15.63
C ASN A 146 1.88 10.23 14.93
N GLU A 147 1.12 9.45 15.69
CA GLU A 147 0.40 8.28 15.19
C GLU A 147 -0.54 8.61 14.00
N GLU A 148 -1.26 9.73 14.05
CA GLU A 148 -2.20 10.10 12.97
C GLU A 148 -1.44 10.44 11.68
N LYS A 149 -0.30 11.13 11.78
CA LYS A 149 0.56 11.40 10.62
C LYS A 149 1.21 10.13 10.09
N CYS A 150 1.67 9.22 10.95
CA CYS A 150 2.15 7.89 10.52
C CYS A 150 1.08 7.13 9.75
N LYS A 151 -0.14 7.11 10.30
CA LYS A 151 -1.29 6.42 9.69
C LYS A 151 -1.61 7.02 8.32
N LEU A 152 -1.67 8.36 8.22
CA LEU A 152 -1.88 9.05 6.95
C LEU A 152 -0.76 8.80 5.94
N TYR A 153 0.50 8.88 6.39
CA TYR A 153 1.68 8.60 5.58
C TYR A 153 1.58 7.21 4.97
N LEU A 154 1.38 6.17 5.78
CA LEU A 154 1.35 4.79 5.29
C LEU A 154 0.07 4.49 4.50
N SER A 155 -1.06 5.12 4.81
CA SER A 155 -2.30 5.01 4.02
C SER A 155 -2.17 5.51 2.59
N ALA A 156 -1.14 6.30 2.27
CA ALA A 156 -0.87 6.70 0.90
C ALA A 156 -0.17 5.60 0.08
N ILE A 157 0.16 4.44 0.64
CA ILE A 157 0.77 3.31 -0.08
C ILE A 157 -0.31 2.45 -0.75
N SER A 158 -0.07 2.02 -1.99
CA SER A 158 -0.99 1.13 -2.72
C SER A 158 -1.20 -0.19 -1.98
N GLY A 159 -2.45 -0.66 -1.89
CA GLY A 159 -2.82 -1.91 -1.22
C GLY A 159 -3.21 -1.75 0.25
N THR A 160 -2.98 -0.58 0.85
CA THR A 160 -3.49 -0.28 2.20
C THR A 160 -5.02 -0.19 2.26
N ASP A 161 -5.68 -0.04 1.11
CA ASP A 161 -7.13 -0.13 0.98
C ASP A 161 -7.66 -1.51 1.40
N SER A 162 -6.89 -2.58 1.18
CA SER A 162 -7.25 -3.91 1.67
C SER A 162 -7.04 -4.09 3.17
N MET A 163 -6.35 -3.16 3.83
CA MET A 163 -6.02 -3.16 5.26
C MET A 163 -6.95 -2.22 6.03
N ILE A 164 -8.23 -2.20 5.67
CA ILE A 164 -9.25 -1.28 6.19
C ILE A 164 -9.42 -1.35 7.71
N ASP A 165 -9.21 -2.51 8.34
CA ASP A 165 -9.34 -2.62 9.79
C ASP A 165 -8.22 -1.85 10.52
N GLN A 166 -7.04 -1.73 9.90
CA GLN A 166 -5.93 -0.95 10.43
C GLN A 166 -6.00 0.53 10.01
N PHE A 167 -6.24 0.80 8.73
CA PHE A 167 -6.17 2.15 8.18
C PHE A 167 -7.52 2.88 8.09
N SER A 168 -8.63 2.19 8.30
CA SER A 168 -9.98 2.73 8.19
C SER A 168 -10.20 3.43 6.83
N PHE A 169 -10.77 4.63 6.83
CA PHE A 169 -11.01 5.43 5.63
C PHE A 169 -9.80 6.26 5.14
N PHE A 170 -8.65 6.20 5.81
CA PHE A 170 -7.47 7.00 5.46
C PHE A 170 -6.96 6.72 4.03
N PRO A 171 -6.90 5.46 3.54
CA PRO A 171 -6.47 5.17 2.17
C PRO A 171 -7.39 5.81 1.13
N PHE A 172 -8.71 5.88 1.42
CA PHE A 172 -9.67 6.55 0.55
C PHE A 172 -9.44 8.07 0.51
N ILE A 173 -9.10 8.71 1.62
CA ILE A 173 -8.68 10.13 1.65
C ILE A 173 -7.44 10.36 0.79
N CYS A 174 -6.42 9.49 0.91
CA CYS A 174 -5.24 9.54 0.05
C CYS A 174 -5.59 9.34 -1.43
N GLY A 175 -6.51 8.43 -1.74
CA GLY A 175 -7.04 8.19 -3.08
C GLY A 175 -7.70 9.44 -3.67
N LEU A 176 -8.56 10.10 -2.89
CA LEU A 176 -9.20 11.37 -3.28
C LEU A 176 -8.15 12.45 -3.59
N ARG A 177 -7.13 12.62 -2.74
CA ARG A 177 -6.04 13.58 -2.98
C ARG A 177 -5.22 13.20 -4.22
N LYS A 178 -4.87 11.93 -4.40
CA LYS A 178 -4.15 11.44 -5.59
C LYS A 178 -4.94 11.74 -6.88
N PHE A 179 -6.26 11.53 -6.88
CA PHE A 179 -7.11 11.81 -8.04
C PHE A 179 -7.25 13.32 -8.31
N GLN A 180 -7.41 14.14 -7.27
CA GLN A 180 -7.42 15.59 -7.42
C GLN A 180 -6.10 16.11 -8.01
N LEU A 181 -4.96 15.48 -7.66
CA LEU A 181 -3.65 15.74 -8.25
C LEU A 181 -3.40 14.99 -9.58
N LYS A 182 -4.41 14.34 -10.16
CA LYS A 182 -4.35 13.56 -11.42
C LYS A 182 -3.30 12.43 -11.43
N LYS A 183 -2.95 11.89 -10.26
CA LYS A 183 -1.95 10.81 -10.10
C LYS A 183 -2.55 9.41 -10.27
N ILE A 184 -3.86 9.26 -10.07
CA ILE A 184 -4.59 8.00 -10.28
C ILE A 184 -5.92 8.27 -11.00
N PRO A 185 -6.45 7.29 -11.76
CA PRO A 185 -7.72 7.41 -12.43
C PRO A 185 -8.91 7.27 -11.47
N LEU A 186 -10.08 7.77 -11.88
CA LEU A 186 -11.30 7.84 -11.08
C LEU A 186 -11.77 6.46 -10.61
N GLU A 187 -11.67 5.45 -11.48
CA GLU A 187 -12.18 4.10 -11.25
C GLU A 187 -11.51 3.45 -10.03
N LEU A 188 -10.23 3.71 -9.81
CA LEU A 188 -9.51 3.22 -8.63
C LEU A 188 -10.01 3.87 -7.35
N VAL A 189 -10.29 5.18 -7.38
CA VAL A 189 -10.83 5.90 -6.21
C VAL A 189 -12.23 5.41 -5.86
N VAL A 190 -13.09 5.22 -6.87
CA VAL A 190 -14.43 4.67 -6.70
C VAL A 190 -14.36 3.26 -6.12
N GLY A 191 -13.45 2.42 -6.63
CA GLY A 191 -13.19 1.08 -6.10
C GLY A 191 -12.82 1.10 -4.61
N MET A 192 -11.86 1.95 -4.21
CA MET A 192 -11.48 2.13 -2.80
C MET A 192 -12.68 2.53 -1.92
N GLY A 193 -13.51 3.46 -2.40
CA GLY A 193 -14.68 3.94 -1.66
C GLY A 193 -15.70 2.84 -1.33
N TYR A 194 -15.76 1.77 -2.12
CA TYR A 194 -16.65 0.61 -1.91
C TYR A 194 -16.03 -0.52 -1.09
N VAL A 195 -14.73 -0.47 -0.75
CA VAL A 195 -14.11 -1.48 0.12
C VAL A 195 -14.79 -1.47 1.48
N LYS A 196 -15.15 -2.65 1.97
CA LYS A 196 -15.89 -2.86 3.22
C LYS A 196 -14.99 -3.42 4.31
N ASN A 197 -15.24 -3.00 5.56
CA ASN A 197 -14.68 -3.67 6.74
C ASN A 197 -15.49 -4.93 7.09
N ASN A 198 -15.09 -5.63 8.14
CA ASN A 198 -15.79 -6.85 8.60
C ASN A 198 -17.23 -6.59 9.06
N GLU A 199 -17.59 -5.34 9.38
CA GLU A 199 -18.97 -4.92 9.73
C GLU A 199 -19.81 -4.57 8.48
N GLY A 200 -19.25 -4.68 7.28
CA GLY A 200 -19.91 -4.33 6.02
C GLY A 200 -19.99 -2.83 5.73
N LEU A 201 -19.33 -1.98 6.51
CA LEU A 201 -19.26 -0.53 6.28
C LEU A 201 -18.21 -0.21 5.23
N THR A 202 -18.60 0.55 4.20
CA THR A 202 -17.68 1.00 3.15
C THR A 202 -16.74 2.10 3.64
N MET A 203 -15.56 2.24 3.02
CA MET A 203 -14.65 3.36 3.33
C MET A 203 -15.32 4.73 3.19
N ALA A 204 -16.18 4.92 2.18
CA ALA A 204 -16.91 6.17 2.02
C ALA A 204 -17.88 6.42 3.19
N ARG A 205 -18.57 5.38 3.68
CA ARG A 205 -19.46 5.48 4.85
C ARG A 205 -18.67 5.73 6.14
N LEU A 206 -17.51 5.10 6.30
CA LEU A 206 -16.60 5.34 7.42
C LEU A 206 -16.08 6.78 7.42
N LEU A 207 -15.70 7.31 6.24
CA LEU A 207 -15.30 8.70 6.08
C LEU A 207 -16.44 9.63 6.50
N ASN A 208 -17.67 9.40 6.03
CA ASN A 208 -18.82 10.24 6.34
C ASN A 208 -19.17 10.23 7.84
N LYS A 209 -19.15 9.05 8.47
CA LYS A 209 -19.34 8.91 9.92
C LYS A 209 -18.27 9.66 10.73
N ASN A 210 -17.07 9.81 10.16
CA ASN A 210 -15.92 10.46 10.81
C ASN A 210 -15.55 11.78 10.12
N LEU A 211 -16.53 12.53 9.61
CA LEU A 211 -16.28 13.69 8.74
C LEU A 211 -15.38 14.76 9.39
N VAL A 212 -15.52 15.00 10.70
CA VAL A 212 -14.67 15.97 11.43
C VAL A 212 -13.20 15.55 11.37
N MET A 213 -12.92 14.27 11.65
CA MET A 213 -11.57 13.71 11.55
C MET A 213 -11.09 13.70 10.08
N ALA A 214 -11.96 13.34 9.13
CA ALA A 214 -11.63 13.35 7.71
C ALA A 214 -11.21 14.75 7.22
N LYS A 215 -11.93 15.80 7.64
CA LYS A 215 -11.58 17.20 7.37
C LYS A 215 -10.23 17.59 7.97
N ARG A 216 -9.95 17.17 9.22
CA ARG A 216 -8.64 17.39 9.87
C ARG A 216 -7.51 16.72 9.10
N ILE A 217 -7.67 15.44 8.75
CA ILE A 217 -6.69 14.66 7.99
C ILE A 217 -6.46 15.30 6.61
N TRP A 218 -7.53 15.75 5.93
CA TRP A 218 -7.40 16.42 4.63
C TRP A 218 -6.51 17.66 4.71
N LEU A 219 -6.62 18.43 5.79
CA LEU A 219 -5.80 19.63 6.02
C LEU A 219 -4.32 19.31 6.35
N MET A 220 -3.96 18.04 6.54
CA MET A 220 -2.56 17.63 6.68
C MET A 220 -1.82 17.53 5.35
N PHE A 221 -2.54 17.47 4.22
CA PHE A 221 -1.89 17.55 2.91
C PHE A 221 -1.42 18.97 2.63
N PRO A 222 -0.18 19.17 2.15
CA PRO A 222 0.30 20.50 1.80
C PRO A 222 -0.57 21.16 0.73
N GLY A 223 -0.94 22.41 0.97
CA GLY A 223 -1.73 23.23 0.05
C GLY A 223 -3.15 22.73 -0.19
N SER A 224 -3.72 21.93 0.72
CA SER A 224 -5.12 21.53 0.63
C SER A 224 -6.05 22.56 1.27
N SER A 225 -7.31 22.58 0.84
CA SER A 225 -8.38 23.32 1.54
C SER A 225 -9.63 22.47 1.70
N LEU A 226 -10.47 22.77 2.70
CA LEU A 226 -11.74 22.09 2.88
C LEU A 226 -12.69 22.29 1.69
N ARG A 227 -12.64 23.46 1.05
CA ARG A 227 -13.42 23.74 -0.16
C ARG A 227 -13.08 22.80 -1.30
N GLU A 228 -11.81 22.45 -1.48
CA GLU A 228 -11.39 21.46 -2.48
C GLU A 228 -11.97 20.08 -2.18
N MET A 229 -11.92 19.63 -0.92
CA MET A 229 -12.49 18.35 -0.50
C MET A 229 -14.00 18.30 -0.77
N GLU A 230 -14.71 19.35 -0.35
CA GLU A 230 -16.16 19.46 -0.51
C GLU A 230 -16.55 19.54 -1.99
N THR A 231 -15.79 20.26 -2.80
CA THR A 231 -15.99 20.31 -4.25
C THR A 231 -15.82 18.91 -4.84
N LEU A 232 -14.70 18.24 -4.55
CA LEU A 232 -14.42 16.89 -5.06
C LEU A 232 -15.52 15.87 -4.72
N VAL A 233 -16.00 15.88 -3.47
CA VAL A 233 -17.04 14.98 -3.00
C VAL A 233 -18.40 15.29 -3.62
N ASN A 234 -18.74 16.58 -3.80
CA ASN A 234 -20.09 16.98 -4.21
C ASN A 234 -20.26 17.16 -5.73
N THR A 235 -19.20 17.47 -6.47
CA THR A 235 -19.28 17.79 -7.89
C THR A 235 -18.90 16.64 -8.81
N THR A 236 -18.21 15.61 -8.31
CA THR A 236 -17.89 14.42 -9.10
C THR A 236 -18.98 13.36 -8.91
N PRO A 237 -19.85 13.09 -9.90
CA PRO A 237 -21.06 12.27 -9.71
C PRO A 237 -20.79 10.87 -9.15
N HIS A 238 -19.75 10.20 -9.66
CA HIS A 238 -19.36 8.87 -9.19
C HIS A 238 -18.88 8.87 -7.73
N ILE A 239 -18.15 9.90 -7.31
CA ILE A 239 -17.69 10.05 -5.92
C ILE A 239 -18.87 10.40 -5.02
N LYS A 240 -19.72 11.34 -5.44
CA LYS A 240 -20.93 11.73 -4.69
C LYS A 240 -21.81 10.52 -4.38
N LYS A 241 -21.99 9.62 -5.35
CA LYS A 241 -22.80 8.40 -5.19
C LYS A 241 -22.28 7.48 -4.07
N LEU A 242 -20.98 7.49 -3.77
CA LEU A 242 -20.40 6.68 -2.68
C LEU A 242 -20.96 7.05 -1.30
N PHE A 243 -21.42 8.29 -1.13
CA PHE A 243 -21.90 8.84 0.14
C PHE A 243 -23.43 8.82 0.29
N GLN A 244 -24.14 8.34 -0.73
CA GLN A 244 -25.61 8.27 -0.76
C GLN A 244 -26.17 6.90 -0.33
N VAL A 245 -25.28 5.96 0.04
CA VAL A 245 -25.61 4.56 0.38
C VAL A 245 -25.49 4.32 1.88
#